data_AF-A0A7V4XB24-F1
#
_entry.id   AF-A0A7V4XB24-F1
#
_cell.length_a   1.000
_cell.length_b   1.000
_cell.length_c   1.000
_cell.angle_alpha   90.00
_cell.angle_beta   90.00
_cell.angle_gamma   90.00
#
_symmetry.space_group_name_H-M   'P 1'
#
loop_
_entity.id
_entity.type
_entity.pdbx_description
1 polymer ?
#
loop_
_entity_poly.entity_id
_entity_poly.type
_entity_poly.pdbx_seq_one_letter_code
_entity_poly.pdbx_strand_id
1 'polypeptide(L)'
;MSKRSPALYLSISILAYFALWLLIPKAKFLPAIINSIDAALRHASGPFAAVLCICGAATLALPTILFMVVQVSIIYSFSKLRMNFWQALLCLVGCLAGVAAIVMLIIALAEIPTKLHRYPTMREIWFIMGLYRHPLKMPMYVLLMLAASSIGYLVSLRIRDKNLLLPVVIFAAFTDFWTVTVGPVASVVKHAPEIVSAVSAPIPKAGTGAFMPSVMMGMGDPLFMALVFAAVHRLGMNSRRNFIFVTTMMTVAMVLVMLGVVPYLPALAALAIAVIAGNWREFKLSRQEKISTGIVALVLLATLPLIWHIVKEQHKPAVKEKAKAAVASPLEQAPR
;
A
#
# COMPACT_ATOMS: atom_id res chain seq x y z
N MET A 1 -10.04 31.78 9.27
CA MET A 1 -9.94 30.33 9.56
C MET A 1 -8.91 30.14 10.66
N SER A 2 -9.28 29.62 11.82
CA SER A 2 -8.32 29.39 12.91
C SER A 2 -7.24 28.41 12.46
N LYS A 3 -5.97 28.73 12.76
CA LYS A 3 -4.81 27.84 12.51
C LYS A 3 -4.92 26.64 13.46
N ARG A 4 -5.78 25.67 13.14
CA ARG A 4 -5.80 24.38 13.84
C ARG A 4 -4.42 23.73 13.71
N SER A 5 -3.90 23.16 14.80
CA SER A 5 -2.58 22.54 14.81
C SER A 5 -2.56 21.30 13.89
N PRO A 6 -1.48 21.06 13.12
CA PRO A 6 -1.34 19.84 12.32
C PRO A 6 -1.47 18.55 13.15
N ALA A 7 -1.05 18.60 14.42
CA ALA A 7 -1.20 17.51 15.38
C ALA A 7 -2.67 17.12 15.61
N LEU A 8 -3.58 18.10 15.68
CA LEU A 8 -5.02 17.80 15.82
C LEU A 8 -5.57 17.06 14.60
N TYR A 9 -5.18 17.46 13.39
CA TYR A 9 -5.60 16.76 12.16
C TYR A 9 -5.04 15.35 12.09
N LEU A 10 -3.81 15.14 12.54
CA LEU A 10 -3.21 13.81 12.65
C LEU A 10 -4.02 12.94 13.61
N SER A 11 -4.32 13.44 14.81
CA SER A 11 -5.12 12.71 15.81
C SER A 11 -6.52 12.38 15.30
N ILE A 12 -7.21 13.33 14.66
CA ILE A 12 -8.54 13.09 14.04
C ILE A 12 -8.44 12.02 12.96
N SER A 13 -7.40 12.06 12.13
CA SER A 13 -7.23 11.09 11.04
C SER A 13 -6.93 9.68 11.58
N ILE A 14 -6.13 9.57 12.65
CA ILE A 14 -5.87 8.32 13.36
C ILE A 14 -7.16 7.77 13.97
N LEU A 15 -7.94 8.61 14.67
CA LEU A 15 -9.23 8.22 15.24
C LEU A 15 -10.22 7.78 14.15
N ALA A 16 -10.27 8.48 13.02
CA ALA A 16 -11.08 8.09 11.87
C ALA A 16 -10.64 6.72 11.30
N TYR A 17 -9.34 6.44 11.27
CA TYR A 17 -8.82 5.14 10.84
C TYR A 17 -9.30 4.01 11.75
N PHE A 18 -9.22 4.20 13.07
CA PHE A 18 -9.74 3.25 14.05
C PHE A 18 -11.26 3.08 13.91
N ALA A 19 -12.01 4.18 13.77
CA ALA A 19 -13.45 4.14 13.58
C ALA A 19 -13.85 3.35 12.32
N LEU A 20 -13.22 3.64 11.18
CA LEU A 20 -13.47 2.93 9.92
C LEU A 20 -13.20 1.42 10.07
N TRP A 21 -12.12 1.04 10.72
CA TRP A 21 -11.78 -0.36 10.93
C TRP A 21 -12.73 -1.07 11.89
N LEU A 22 -13.29 -0.38 12.90
CA LEU A 22 -14.31 -0.97 13.78
C LEU A 22 -15.69 -1.05 13.11
N LEU A 23 -16.04 -0.08 12.26
CA LEU A 23 -17.36 0.04 11.66
C LEU A 23 -17.54 -0.82 10.40
N ILE A 24 -16.58 -0.81 9.47
CA ILE A 24 -16.72 -1.45 8.14
C ILE A 24 -16.89 -2.98 8.21
N PRO A 25 -16.11 -3.74 9.00
CA PRO A 25 -16.31 -5.18 9.13
C PRO A 25 -17.67 -5.54 9.76
N LYS A 26 -18.19 -4.66 10.62
CA LYS A 26 -19.49 -4.82 11.31
C LYS A 26 -20.68 -4.36 10.48
N ALA A 27 -20.45 -3.79 9.30
CA ALA A 27 -21.50 -3.27 8.43
C ALA A 27 -22.28 -4.41 7.75
N LYS A 28 -23.16 -5.07 8.50
CA LYS A 28 -24.00 -6.20 8.04
C LYS A 28 -24.94 -5.85 6.88
N PHE A 29 -25.18 -4.57 6.64
CA PHE A 29 -26.02 -4.11 5.52
C PHE A 29 -25.30 -4.20 4.16
N LEU A 30 -23.96 -4.18 4.12
CA LEU A 30 -23.22 -4.20 2.86
C LEU A 30 -23.44 -5.49 2.04
N PRO A 31 -23.39 -6.70 2.62
CA PRO A 31 -23.74 -7.94 1.92
C PRO A 31 -25.17 -7.92 1.38
N ALA A 32 -26.12 -7.39 2.16
CA ALA A 32 -27.50 -7.31 1.73
C ALA A 32 -27.64 -6.41 0.49
N ILE A 33 -27.02 -5.22 0.50
CA ILE A 33 -27.01 -4.32 -0.67
C ILE A 33 -26.35 -5.00 -1.88
N ILE A 34 -25.19 -5.65 -1.70
CA ILE A 34 -24.48 -6.32 -2.79
C ILE A 34 -25.34 -7.44 -3.40
N ASN A 35 -25.96 -8.28 -2.56
CA ASN A 35 -26.83 -9.37 -3.02
C ASN A 35 -28.08 -8.84 -3.72
N SER A 36 -28.66 -7.72 -3.26
CA SER A 36 -29.78 -7.07 -3.93
C SER A 36 -29.39 -6.51 -5.30
N ILE A 37 -28.20 -5.93 -5.43
CA ILE A 37 -27.68 -5.44 -6.71
C ILE A 37 -27.40 -6.60 -7.66
N ASP A 38 -26.79 -7.69 -7.19
CA ASP A 38 -26.54 -8.89 -8.01
C ASP A 38 -27.84 -9.53 -8.51
N ALA A 39 -28.85 -9.66 -7.64
CA ALA A 39 -30.16 -10.15 -8.03
C ALA A 39 -30.83 -9.25 -9.08
N ALA A 40 -30.78 -7.93 -8.90
CA ALA A 40 -31.33 -6.98 -9.87
C ALA A 40 -30.58 -7.02 -11.21
N LEU A 41 -29.25 -7.20 -11.18
CA LEU A 41 -28.43 -7.32 -12.39
C LEU A 41 -28.75 -8.55 -13.23
N ARG A 42 -29.14 -9.66 -12.62
CA ARG A 42 -29.53 -10.89 -13.35
C ARG A 42 -30.80 -10.71 -14.19
N HIS A 43 -31.66 -9.76 -13.82
CA HIS A 43 -32.92 -9.49 -14.51
C HIS A 43 -32.92 -8.20 -15.36
N ALA A 44 -31.94 -7.31 -15.14
CA ALA A 44 -31.83 -6.07 -15.87
C ALA A 44 -31.19 -6.25 -17.25
N SER A 45 -31.71 -5.54 -18.25
CA SER A 45 -31.09 -5.41 -19.57
C SER A 45 -30.99 -3.94 -19.98
N GLY A 46 -30.11 -3.64 -20.93
CA GLY A 46 -29.93 -2.29 -21.46
C GLY A 46 -29.35 -1.28 -20.45
N PRO A 47 -29.73 0.02 -20.51
CA PRO A 47 -29.10 1.08 -19.73
C PRO A 47 -29.32 0.95 -18.22
N PHE A 48 -30.41 0.32 -17.79
CA PHE A 48 -30.69 0.09 -16.37
C PHE A 48 -29.67 -0.85 -15.72
N ALA A 49 -29.25 -1.90 -16.45
CA ALA A 49 -28.18 -2.80 -15.99
C ALA A 49 -26.85 -2.04 -15.81
N ALA A 50 -26.53 -1.11 -16.71
CA ALA A 50 -25.32 -0.30 -16.59
C ALA A 50 -25.32 0.57 -15.32
N VAL A 51 -26.46 1.19 -14.99
CA VAL A 51 -26.62 1.97 -13.75
C VAL A 51 -26.45 1.09 -12.51
N LEU A 52 -27.08 -0.09 -12.49
CA LEU A 52 -26.93 -1.04 -11.39
C LEU A 52 -25.48 -1.52 -11.22
N CYS A 53 -24.76 -1.77 -12.32
CA CYS A 53 -23.34 -2.09 -12.30
C CYS A 53 -22.52 -0.97 -11.66
N ILE A 54 -22.76 0.28 -12.05
CA ILE A 54 -22.06 1.45 -11.48
C ILE A 54 -22.35 1.59 -9.99
N CYS A 55 -23.61 1.46 -9.57
CA CYS A 55 -24.00 1.49 -8.16
C CYS A 55 -23.36 0.37 -7.34
N GLY A 56 -23.31 -0.85 -7.89
CA GLY A 56 -22.63 -1.99 -7.29
C GLY A 56 -21.13 -1.75 -7.12
N ALA A 57 -20.46 -1.32 -8.18
CA ALA A 57 -19.03 -1.00 -8.15
C ALA A 57 -18.72 0.12 -7.16
N ALA A 58 -19.53 1.19 -7.12
CA ALA A 58 -19.35 2.29 -6.18
C ALA A 58 -19.52 1.84 -4.72
N THR A 59 -20.51 0.99 -4.44
CA THR A 59 -20.75 0.43 -3.10
C THR A 59 -19.57 -0.44 -2.64
N LEU A 60 -19.04 -1.27 -3.53
CA LEU A 60 -17.86 -2.10 -3.25
C LEU A 60 -16.58 -1.27 -3.07
N ALA A 61 -16.45 -0.18 -3.82
CA ALA A 61 -15.28 0.71 -3.76
C ALA A 61 -15.29 1.65 -2.55
N LEU A 62 -16.45 1.97 -1.99
CA LEU A 62 -16.59 2.97 -0.92
C LEU A 62 -15.68 2.70 0.30
N PRO A 63 -15.62 1.49 0.88
CA PRO A 63 -14.68 1.18 1.97
C PRO A 63 -13.23 1.47 1.59
N THR A 64 -12.81 1.04 0.40
CA THR A 64 -11.46 1.27 -0.13
C THR A 64 -11.18 2.76 -0.26
N ILE A 65 -12.12 3.53 -0.83
CA ILE A 65 -12.01 4.98 -0.98
C ILE A 65 -11.84 5.66 0.39
N LEU A 66 -12.68 5.31 1.37
CA LEU A 66 -12.62 5.88 2.72
C LEU A 66 -11.29 5.58 3.41
N PHE A 67 -10.83 4.32 3.35
CA PHE A 67 -9.54 3.94 3.91
C PHE A 67 -8.37 4.67 3.25
N MET A 68 -8.36 4.78 1.92
CA MET A 68 -7.30 5.48 1.20
C MET A 68 -7.26 6.97 1.57
N VAL A 69 -8.42 7.63 1.61
CA VAL A 69 -8.52 9.05 2.01
C VAL A 69 -7.97 9.25 3.43
N VAL A 70 -8.34 8.38 4.37
CA VAL A 70 -7.87 8.50 5.76
C VAL A 70 -6.38 8.20 5.89
N GLN A 71 -5.86 7.15 5.24
CA GLN A 71 -4.43 6.82 5.25
C GLN A 71 -3.58 7.96 4.67
N VAL A 72 -3.96 8.47 3.50
CA VAL A 72 -3.27 9.62 2.88
C VAL A 72 -3.38 10.86 3.78
N SER A 73 -4.51 11.05 4.48
CA SER A 73 -4.70 12.16 5.45
C SER A 73 -3.80 12.04 6.68
N ILE A 74 -3.56 10.82 7.20
CA ILE A 74 -2.61 10.58 8.29
C ILE A 74 -1.21 11.00 7.83
N ILE A 75 -0.76 10.49 6.69
CA ILE A 75 0.58 10.75 6.16
C ILE A 75 0.78 12.24 5.85
N TYR A 76 -0.22 12.86 5.22
CA TYR A 76 -0.22 14.28 4.92
C TYR A 76 -0.17 15.14 6.18
N SER A 77 -1.00 14.84 7.19
CA SER A 77 -1.01 15.58 8.46
C SER A 77 0.32 15.42 9.21
N PHE A 78 0.89 14.21 9.19
CA PHE A 78 2.21 13.92 9.75
C PHE A 78 3.31 14.74 9.05
N SER A 79 3.31 14.80 7.72
CA SER A 79 4.30 15.55 6.93
C SER A 79 4.30 17.07 7.20
N LYS A 80 3.19 17.60 7.74
CA LYS A 80 3.07 19.01 8.14
C LYS A 80 3.59 19.31 9.53
N LEU A 81 3.89 18.29 10.33
CA LEU A 81 4.59 18.49 11.60
C LEU A 81 5.96 19.11 11.29
N ARG A 82 6.24 20.28 11.87
CA ARG A 82 7.52 20.97 11.71
C ARG A 82 8.55 20.33 12.65
N MET A 83 8.94 19.11 12.34
CA MET A 83 9.89 18.34 13.14
C MET A 83 11.32 18.66 12.71
N ASN A 84 12.22 18.79 13.67
CA ASN A 84 13.65 18.71 13.38
C ASN A 84 14.08 17.24 13.17
N PHE A 85 15.33 17.04 12.77
CA PHE A 85 15.88 15.70 12.54
C PHE A 85 15.73 14.78 13.75
N TRP A 86 16.05 15.28 14.95
CA TRP A 86 16.00 14.51 16.20
C TRP A 86 14.58 14.12 16.62
N GLN A 87 13.60 15.01 16.43
CA GLN A 87 12.20 14.74 16.70
C GLN A 87 11.65 13.67 15.76
N ALA A 88 11.98 13.74 14.46
CA ALA A 88 11.58 12.71 13.51
C ALA A 88 12.26 11.36 13.80
N LEU A 89 13.54 11.37 14.21
CA LEU A 89 14.25 10.16 14.66
C LEU A 89 13.64 9.57 15.94
N LEU A 90 13.33 10.41 16.93
CA LEU A 90 12.67 9.98 18.16
C LEU A 90 11.28 9.39 17.87
N CYS A 91 10.53 10.00 16.96
CA CYS A 91 9.25 9.47 16.50
C CYS A 91 9.42 8.09 15.84
N LEU A 92 10.43 7.92 14.97
CA LEU A 92 10.76 6.63 14.36
C LEU A 92 11.06 5.56 15.42
N VAL A 93 11.99 5.83 16.33
CA VAL A 93 12.39 4.90 17.40
C VAL A 93 11.19 4.57 18.29
N GLY A 94 10.40 5.57 18.69
CA GLY A 94 9.20 5.38 19.49
C GLY A 94 8.14 4.51 18.79
N CYS A 95 7.92 4.71 17.49
CA CYS A 95 6.99 3.89 16.71
C CYS A 95 7.48 2.44 16.60
N LEU A 96 8.77 2.21 16.35
CA LEU A 96 9.35 0.86 16.27
C LEU A 96 9.31 0.13 17.62
N ALA A 97 9.62 0.84 18.71
CA ALA A 97 9.49 0.31 20.06
C ALA A 97 8.03 -0.04 20.39
N GLY A 98 7.07 0.81 19.98
CA GLY A 98 5.64 0.53 20.13
C GLY A 98 5.18 -0.70 19.36
N VAL A 99 5.67 -0.89 18.12
CA VAL A 99 5.40 -2.12 17.34
C VAL A 99 5.95 -3.34 18.06
N ALA A 100 7.21 -3.29 18.52
CA ALA A 100 7.83 -4.39 19.26
C ALA A 100 7.04 -4.73 20.54
N ALA A 101 6.59 -3.72 21.29
CA ALA A 101 5.77 -3.90 22.49
C ALA A 101 4.43 -4.57 22.18
N ILE A 102 3.73 -4.16 21.10
CA ILE A 102 2.48 -4.79 20.68
C ILE A 102 2.71 -6.25 20.25
N VAL A 103 3.79 -6.52 19.51
CA VAL A 103 4.14 -7.90 19.11
C VAL A 103 4.39 -8.77 20.34
N MET A 104 5.16 -8.28 21.32
CA MET A 104 5.41 -9.00 22.57
C MET A 104 4.11 -9.22 23.36
N LEU A 105 3.21 -8.24 23.39
CA LEU A 105 1.90 -8.38 24.01
C LEU A 105 1.06 -9.45 23.32
N ILE A 106 1.06 -9.51 21.99
CA ILE A 106 0.35 -10.54 21.22
C ILE A 106 0.91 -11.93 21.55
N ILE A 107 2.25 -12.08 21.59
CA ILE A 107 2.92 -13.34 21.93
C ILE A 107 2.54 -13.79 23.35
N ALA A 108 2.50 -12.86 24.30
CA ALA A 108 2.12 -13.14 25.68
C ALA A 108 0.63 -13.55 25.79
N LEU A 109 -0.28 -12.78 25.19
CA LEU A 109 -1.73 -13.03 25.24
C LEU A 109 -2.14 -14.33 24.51
N ALA A 110 -1.40 -14.73 23.48
CA ALA A 110 -1.68 -15.97 22.75
C ALA A 110 -1.06 -17.22 23.41
N GLU A 111 -0.34 -17.03 24.53
CA GLU A 111 0.34 -18.10 25.28
C GLU A 111 1.25 -18.93 24.36
N ILE A 112 1.99 -18.24 23.49
CA ILE A 112 2.82 -18.90 22.48
C ILE A 112 4.03 -19.61 23.11
N PRO A 113 4.74 -19.00 24.09
CA PRO A 113 5.90 -19.67 24.70
C PRO A 113 5.54 -20.96 25.44
N THR A 114 4.37 -21.01 26.08
CA THR A 114 3.90 -22.23 26.77
C THR A 114 3.52 -23.31 25.77
N LYS A 115 2.86 -22.97 24.66
CA LYS A 115 2.53 -23.92 23.59
C LYS A 115 3.76 -24.46 22.86
N LEU A 116 4.74 -23.61 22.59
CA LEU A 116 5.96 -24.00 21.86
C LEU A 116 7.07 -24.55 22.76
N HIS A 117 6.96 -24.44 24.08
CA HIS A 117 8.02 -24.74 25.06
C HIS A 117 9.34 -23.98 24.80
N ARG A 118 9.31 -22.92 23.98
CA ARG A 118 10.42 -22.03 23.66
C ARG A 118 9.90 -20.69 23.15
N TYR A 119 10.76 -19.69 23.14
CA TYR A 119 10.42 -18.43 22.47
C TYR A 119 10.33 -18.62 20.95
N PRO A 120 9.35 -17.96 20.30
CA PRO A 120 9.21 -18.03 18.85
C PRO A 120 10.41 -17.36 18.16
N THR A 121 10.90 -18.00 17.11
CA THR A 121 11.91 -17.45 16.21
C THR A 121 11.35 -16.27 15.41
N MET A 122 12.21 -15.42 14.84
CA MET A 122 11.75 -14.28 14.01
C MET A 122 10.80 -14.72 12.88
N ARG A 123 11.09 -15.85 12.23
CA ARG A 123 10.21 -16.40 11.18
C ARG A 123 8.82 -16.75 11.71
N GLU A 124 8.74 -17.36 12.89
CA GLU A 124 7.48 -17.72 13.54
C GLU A 124 6.73 -16.47 13.99
N ILE A 125 7.42 -15.46 14.52
CA ILE A 125 6.81 -14.17 14.88
C ILE A 125 6.13 -13.55 13.65
N TRP A 126 6.82 -13.50 12.51
CA TRP A 126 6.23 -12.98 11.27
C TRP A 126 5.04 -13.82 10.79
N PHE A 127 5.11 -15.14 10.89
CA PHE A 127 4.02 -16.03 10.55
C PHE A 127 2.79 -15.82 11.44
N ILE A 128 2.98 -15.78 12.75
CA ILE A 128 1.95 -15.46 13.75
C ILE A 128 1.35 -14.11 13.44
N MET A 129 2.19 -13.11 13.17
CA MET A 129 1.73 -11.76 12.83
C MET A 129 0.93 -11.72 11.53
N GLY A 130 1.28 -12.52 10.52
CA GLY A 130 0.50 -12.66 9.30
C GLY A 130 -0.89 -13.22 9.58
N LEU A 131 -0.97 -14.29 10.36
CA LEU A 131 -2.21 -15.00 10.69
C LEU A 131 -3.10 -14.29 11.71
N TYR A 132 -2.55 -13.45 12.57
CA TYR A 132 -3.29 -12.81 13.63
C TYR A 132 -4.42 -11.92 13.05
N ARG A 133 -5.64 -11.96 13.58
CA ARG A 133 -6.77 -11.16 13.04
C ARG A 133 -7.41 -10.24 14.07
N HIS A 134 -6.76 -10.05 15.22
CA HIS A 134 -7.30 -9.31 16.35
C HIS A 134 -7.17 -7.79 16.16
N PRO A 135 -8.01 -6.97 16.84
CA PRO A 135 -7.91 -5.50 16.85
C PRO A 135 -6.55 -4.92 17.22
N LEU A 136 -5.68 -5.66 17.91
CA LEU A 136 -4.31 -5.21 18.20
C LEU A 136 -3.44 -5.00 16.94
N LYS A 137 -3.86 -5.53 15.77
CA LYS A 137 -3.22 -5.20 14.49
C LYS A 137 -3.39 -3.73 14.08
N MET A 138 -4.49 -3.09 14.46
CA MET A 138 -4.79 -1.71 14.05
C MET A 138 -3.75 -0.71 14.57
N PRO A 139 -3.46 -0.65 15.89
CA PRO A 139 -2.44 0.27 16.39
C PRO A 139 -1.06 -0.07 15.82
N MET A 140 -0.76 -1.35 15.60
CA MET A 140 0.49 -1.77 14.97
C MET A 140 0.65 -1.17 13.56
N TYR A 141 -0.38 -1.23 12.70
CA TYR A 141 -0.32 -0.64 11.36
C TYR A 141 -0.19 0.88 11.38
N VAL A 142 -0.89 1.56 12.29
CA VAL A 142 -0.73 3.00 12.47
C VAL A 142 0.70 3.34 12.88
N LEU A 143 1.29 2.62 13.83
CA LEU A 143 2.67 2.82 14.25
C LEU A 143 3.67 2.53 13.12
N LEU A 144 3.47 1.45 12.36
CA LEU A 144 4.30 1.16 11.19
C LEU A 144 4.20 2.27 10.13
N MET A 145 2.98 2.76 9.85
CA MET A 145 2.76 3.87 8.92
C MET A 145 3.43 5.16 9.40
N LEU A 146 3.39 5.46 10.70
CA LEU A 146 4.09 6.60 11.30
C LEU A 146 5.62 6.42 11.28
N ALA A 147 6.12 5.20 11.48
CA ALA A 147 7.54 4.86 11.34
C ALA A 147 8.02 5.07 9.90
N ALA A 148 7.32 4.51 8.92
CA ALA A 148 7.57 4.74 7.50
C ALA A 148 7.49 6.22 7.14
N SER A 149 6.50 6.94 7.68
CA SER A 149 6.36 8.38 7.47
C SER A 149 7.53 9.17 8.08
N SER A 150 8.05 8.74 9.23
CA SER A 150 9.23 9.34 9.87
C SER A 150 10.47 9.17 9.01
N ILE A 151 10.69 7.97 8.43
CA ILE A 151 11.78 7.73 7.49
C ILE A 151 11.63 8.62 6.25
N GLY A 152 10.45 8.63 5.63
CA GLY A 152 10.17 9.48 4.47
C GLY A 152 10.43 10.97 4.77
N TYR A 153 9.99 11.43 5.93
CA TYR A 153 10.25 12.79 6.40
C TYR A 153 11.76 13.07 6.54
N LEU A 154 12.51 12.20 7.21
CA LEU A 154 13.96 12.32 7.37
C LEU A 154 14.70 12.40 6.02
N VAL A 155 14.32 11.56 5.06
CA VAL A 155 14.89 11.58 3.70
C VAL A 155 14.52 12.89 2.99
N SER A 156 13.29 13.37 3.15
CA SER A 156 12.83 14.64 2.55
C SER A 156 13.70 15.84 2.96
N LEU A 157 14.31 15.80 4.15
CA LEU A 157 15.22 16.86 4.63
C LEU A 157 16.45 17.03 3.73
N ARG A 158 16.82 16.01 2.95
CA ARG A 158 17.93 16.06 1.99
C ARG A 158 17.56 16.68 0.65
N ILE A 159 16.27 16.77 0.30
CA ILE A 159 15.80 17.31 -1.00
C ILE A 159 15.74 18.84 -0.93
N ARG A 160 16.84 19.51 -1.28
CA ARG A 160 16.97 20.97 -1.12
C ARG A 160 16.27 21.81 -2.19
N ASP A 161 15.95 21.22 -3.34
CA ASP A 161 15.37 21.92 -4.48
C ASP A 161 14.08 21.22 -4.96
N LYS A 162 13.12 22.01 -5.46
CA LYS A 162 11.88 21.54 -6.09
C LYS A 162 12.17 20.64 -7.30
N ASN A 163 13.17 21.00 -8.09
CA ASN A 163 13.52 20.26 -9.31
C ASN A 163 14.08 18.86 -9.02
N LEU A 164 14.73 18.67 -7.86
CA LEU A 164 15.23 17.35 -7.42
C LEU A 164 14.11 16.38 -7.05
N LEU A 165 12.90 16.87 -6.76
CA LEU A 165 11.77 16.01 -6.44
C LEU A 165 11.38 15.14 -7.65
N LEU A 166 11.53 15.65 -8.86
CA LEU A 166 11.10 15.00 -10.08
C LEU A 166 11.90 13.71 -10.40
N PRO A 167 13.25 13.71 -10.44
CA PRO A 167 14.01 12.47 -10.60
C PRO A 167 13.80 11.51 -9.42
N VAL A 168 13.59 12.02 -8.19
CA VAL A 168 13.32 11.19 -7.01
C VAL A 168 12.00 10.41 -7.17
N VAL A 169 10.91 11.06 -7.58
CA VAL A 169 9.62 10.35 -7.75
C VAL A 169 9.63 9.39 -8.94
N ILE A 170 10.35 9.72 -10.02
CA ILE A 170 10.53 8.82 -11.17
C ILE A 170 11.32 7.57 -10.74
N PHE A 171 12.42 7.77 -10.02
CA PHE A 171 13.24 6.68 -9.51
C PHE A 171 12.48 5.80 -8.50
N ALA A 172 11.67 6.42 -7.64
CA ALA A 172 10.78 5.70 -6.72
C ALA A 172 9.78 4.82 -7.48
N ALA A 173 9.08 5.39 -8.48
CA ALA A 173 8.15 4.64 -9.32
C ALA A 173 8.81 3.44 -10.01
N PHE A 174 10.03 3.62 -10.51
CA PHE A 174 10.80 2.53 -11.10
C PHE A 174 11.19 1.46 -10.09
N THR A 175 11.69 1.86 -8.92
CA THR A 175 12.08 0.92 -7.86
C THR A 175 10.89 0.10 -7.38
N ASP A 176 9.71 0.71 -7.24
CA ASP A 176 8.48 0.01 -6.90
C ASP A 176 8.10 -1.01 -7.97
N PHE A 177 8.08 -0.60 -9.25
CA PHE A 177 7.83 -1.52 -10.35
C PHE A 177 8.80 -2.70 -10.33
N TRP A 178 10.09 -2.45 -10.17
CA TRP A 178 11.12 -3.49 -10.14
C TRP A 178 10.97 -4.42 -8.92
N THR A 179 10.77 -3.87 -7.73
CA THR A 179 10.64 -4.67 -6.50
C THR A 179 9.41 -5.57 -6.52
N VAL A 180 8.28 -5.08 -7.03
CA VAL A 180 7.02 -5.82 -7.15
C VAL A 180 7.08 -6.88 -8.25
N THR A 181 7.79 -6.65 -9.35
CA THR A 181 7.80 -7.58 -10.50
C THR A 181 8.92 -8.64 -10.46
N VAL A 182 10.14 -8.26 -10.05
CA VAL A 182 11.34 -9.14 -10.11
C VAL A 182 12.09 -9.20 -8.79
N GLY A 183 11.99 -8.12 -8.00
CA GLY A 183 12.87 -7.93 -6.86
C GLY A 183 12.51 -8.76 -5.62
N PRO A 184 13.10 -8.39 -4.47
CA PRO A 184 12.95 -9.13 -3.22
C PRO A 184 11.49 -9.35 -2.82
N VAL A 185 10.60 -8.39 -3.07
CA VAL A 185 9.18 -8.51 -2.73
C VAL A 185 8.53 -9.62 -3.55
N ALA A 186 8.76 -9.68 -4.86
CA ALA A 186 8.26 -10.78 -5.70
C ALA A 186 8.75 -12.16 -5.22
N SER A 187 10.02 -12.25 -4.81
CA SER A 187 10.58 -13.48 -4.24
C SER A 187 9.93 -13.85 -2.90
N VAL A 188 9.75 -12.89 -2.00
CA VAL A 188 9.10 -13.12 -0.70
C VAL A 188 7.62 -13.48 -0.88
N VAL A 189 6.90 -12.85 -1.81
CA VAL A 189 5.51 -13.23 -2.16
C VAL A 189 5.44 -14.68 -2.62
N LYS A 190 6.40 -15.15 -3.41
CA LYS A 190 6.44 -16.54 -3.91
C LYS A 190 6.81 -17.56 -2.81
N HIS A 191 7.76 -17.24 -1.94
CA HIS A 191 8.34 -18.22 -1.01
C HIS A 191 7.84 -18.10 0.44
N ALA A 192 7.31 -16.94 0.83
CA ALA A 192 6.88 -16.64 2.20
C ALA A 192 5.72 -15.62 2.21
N PRO A 193 4.56 -15.95 1.61
CA PRO A 193 3.43 -15.03 1.51
C PRO A 193 2.90 -14.56 2.87
N GLU A 194 3.13 -15.33 3.95
CA GLU A 194 2.68 -14.94 5.28
C GLU A 194 3.43 -13.71 5.80
N ILE A 195 4.72 -13.57 5.45
CA ILE A 195 5.52 -12.39 5.85
C ILE A 195 4.95 -11.13 5.18
N VAL A 196 4.62 -11.21 3.88
CA VAL A 196 4.01 -10.09 3.14
C VAL A 196 2.69 -9.67 3.79
N SER A 197 1.88 -10.65 4.20
CA SER A 197 0.63 -10.38 4.90
C SER A 197 0.80 -9.72 6.27
N ALA A 198 1.93 -9.96 6.95
CA ALA A 198 2.22 -9.40 8.26
C ALA A 198 2.63 -7.92 8.16
N VAL A 199 3.38 -7.55 7.11
CA VAL A 199 3.91 -6.20 6.93
C VAL A 199 2.99 -5.29 6.11
N SER A 200 2.04 -5.84 5.35
CA SER A 200 1.15 -5.04 4.51
C SER A 200 -0.08 -4.56 5.26
N ALA A 201 -0.49 -3.31 5.04
CA ALA A 201 -1.72 -2.78 5.61
C ALA A 201 -2.93 -3.33 4.83
N PRO A 202 -3.79 -4.12 5.48
CA PRO A 202 -4.91 -4.76 4.80
C PRO A 202 -6.11 -3.82 4.74
N ILE A 203 -6.80 -3.80 3.59
CA ILE A 203 -8.09 -3.11 3.44
C ILE A 203 -9.21 -4.12 3.72
N PRO A 204 -10.07 -3.89 4.74
CA PRO A 204 -11.12 -4.85 5.08
C PRO A 204 -12.13 -5.01 3.94
N LYS A 205 -12.40 -6.26 3.57
CA LYS A 205 -13.54 -6.62 2.74
C LYS A 205 -14.82 -6.42 3.55
N ALA A 206 -15.62 -5.45 3.12
CA ALA A 206 -16.89 -5.15 3.76
C ALA A 206 -17.82 -6.38 3.85
N GLY A 207 -18.55 -6.50 4.96
CA GLY A 207 -19.66 -7.43 5.05
C GLY A 207 -19.33 -8.89 5.31
N THR A 208 -18.05 -9.25 5.45
CA THR A 208 -17.66 -10.65 5.71
C THR A 208 -17.74 -11.04 7.19
N GLY A 209 -18.05 -10.10 8.10
CA GLY A 209 -18.06 -10.32 9.55
C GLY A 209 -16.68 -10.60 10.16
N ALA A 210 -15.68 -10.85 9.32
CA ALA A 210 -14.29 -11.10 9.66
C ALA A 210 -13.39 -10.16 8.86
N PHE A 211 -12.15 -9.99 9.31
CA PHE A 211 -11.20 -9.16 8.63
C PHE A 211 -10.52 -9.96 7.49
N MET A 212 -10.98 -9.78 6.25
CA MET A 212 -10.32 -10.33 5.05
C MET A 212 -9.75 -9.20 4.20
N PRO A 213 -8.42 -9.15 3.95
CA PRO A 213 -7.84 -8.14 3.06
C PRO A 213 -8.38 -8.32 1.63
N SER A 214 -8.96 -7.27 1.05
CA SER A 214 -9.26 -7.22 -0.39
C SER A 214 -8.05 -6.78 -1.21
N VAL A 215 -7.27 -5.84 -0.68
CA VAL A 215 -6.01 -5.35 -1.25
C VAL A 215 -5.04 -5.04 -0.11
N MET A 216 -3.74 -5.20 -0.38
CA MET A 216 -2.66 -4.93 0.56
C MET A 216 -1.86 -3.72 0.07
N MET A 217 -1.62 -2.77 0.97
CA MET A 217 -0.75 -1.63 0.73
C MET A 217 0.61 -1.89 1.40
N GLY A 218 1.69 -1.72 0.64
CA GLY A 218 3.04 -1.98 1.13
C GLY A 218 3.53 -0.86 2.06
N MET A 219 4.48 -1.17 2.94
CA MET A 219 5.12 -0.15 3.79
C MET A 219 5.91 0.91 3.00
N GLY A 220 6.27 0.61 1.74
CA GLY A 220 6.88 1.56 0.83
C GLY A 220 5.98 2.76 0.51
N ASP A 221 4.67 2.54 0.36
CA ASP A 221 3.76 3.60 -0.10
C ASP A 221 3.67 4.74 0.92
N PRO A 222 3.44 4.51 2.23
CA PRO A 222 3.50 5.57 3.23
C PRO A 222 4.85 6.27 3.30
N LEU A 223 5.95 5.53 3.15
CA LEU A 223 7.31 6.09 3.18
C LEU A 223 7.50 7.12 2.07
N PHE A 224 7.19 6.75 0.82
CA PHE A 224 7.38 7.64 -0.33
C PHE A 224 6.35 8.76 -0.37
N MET A 225 5.10 8.50 0.04
CA MET A 225 4.11 9.57 0.20
C MET A 225 4.54 10.59 1.25
N ALA A 226 5.06 10.15 2.39
CA ALA A 226 5.54 11.05 3.44
C ALA A 226 6.74 11.87 2.94
N LEU A 227 7.69 11.23 2.24
CA LEU A 227 8.83 11.91 1.61
C LEU A 227 8.35 13.02 0.68
N VAL A 228 7.43 12.70 -0.22
CA VAL A 228 6.87 13.65 -1.19
C VAL A 228 6.12 14.77 -0.49
N PHE A 229 5.19 14.46 0.42
CA PHE A 229 4.39 15.50 1.07
C PHE A 229 5.25 16.41 1.93
N ALA A 230 6.23 15.85 2.65
CA ALA A 230 7.16 16.62 3.45
C ALA A 230 8.05 17.51 2.57
N ALA A 231 8.55 17.00 1.44
CA ALA A 231 9.32 17.79 0.47
C ALA A 231 8.47 18.92 -0.14
N VAL A 232 7.28 18.62 -0.64
CA VAL A 232 6.34 19.61 -1.22
C VAL A 232 6.01 20.70 -0.20
N HIS A 233 5.71 20.32 1.05
CA HIS A 233 5.41 21.27 2.11
C HIS A 233 6.62 22.13 2.47
N ARG A 234 7.80 21.53 2.63
CA ARG A 234 9.04 22.23 3.01
C ARG A 234 9.55 23.16 1.92
N LEU A 235 9.44 22.76 0.66
CA LEU A 235 9.87 23.54 -0.51
C LEU A 235 8.85 24.62 -0.91
N GLY A 236 7.79 24.82 -0.12
CA GLY A 236 6.79 25.86 -0.37
C GLY A 236 5.97 25.63 -1.65
N MET A 237 5.81 24.37 -2.08
CA MET A 237 4.97 24.01 -3.21
C MET A 237 3.50 23.91 -2.77
N ASN A 238 2.56 23.74 -3.72
CA ASN A 238 1.14 23.69 -3.41
C ASN A 238 0.72 22.36 -2.75
N SER A 239 0.93 22.29 -1.44
CA SER A 239 0.66 21.12 -0.60
C SER A 239 -0.81 20.64 -0.66
N ARG A 240 -1.78 21.57 -0.73
CA ARG A 240 -3.21 21.21 -0.81
C ARG A 240 -3.55 20.58 -2.16
N ARG A 241 -3.06 21.15 -3.25
CA ARG A 241 -3.24 20.57 -4.59
C ARG A 241 -2.59 19.19 -4.65
N ASN A 242 -1.36 19.05 -4.15
CA ASN A 242 -0.66 17.77 -4.11
C ASN A 242 -1.46 16.71 -3.34
N PHE A 243 -2.02 17.06 -2.18
CA PHE A 243 -2.88 16.15 -1.40
C PHE A 243 -4.07 15.64 -2.22
N ILE A 244 -4.79 16.53 -2.90
CA ILE A 244 -5.95 16.14 -3.71
C ILE A 244 -5.51 15.22 -4.85
N PHE A 245 -4.48 15.59 -5.61
CA PHE A 245 -3.99 14.78 -6.73
C PHE A 245 -3.51 13.40 -6.29
N VAL A 246 -2.70 13.33 -5.23
CA VAL A 246 -2.20 12.06 -4.70
C VAL A 246 -3.35 11.20 -4.19
N THR A 247 -4.27 11.76 -3.40
CA THR A 247 -5.44 11.02 -2.90
C THR A 247 -6.27 10.47 -4.06
N THR A 248 -6.59 11.30 -5.06
CA THR A 248 -7.39 10.89 -6.22
C THR A 248 -6.69 9.81 -7.03
N MET A 249 -5.43 10.01 -7.43
CA MET A 249 -4.71 9.03 -8.25
C MET A 249 -4.50 7.70 -7.53
N MET A 250 -4.13 7.73 -6.25
CA MET A 250 -3.97 6.52 -5.44
C MET A 250 -5.29 5.77 -5.25
N THR A 251 -6.39 6.51 -5.05
CA THR A 251 -7.72 5.92 -4.92
C THR A 251 -8.17 5.27 -6.23
N VAL A 252 -8.03 5.96 -7.35
CA VAL A 252 -8.35 5.43 -8.68
C VAL A 252 -7.52 4.19 -8.99
N ALA A 253 -6.21 4.24 -8.75
CA ALA A 253 -5.31 3.10 -8.88
C ALA A 253 -5.81 1.87 -8.10
N MET A 254 -6.13 2.03 -6.83
CA MET A 254 -6.61 0.94 -5.98
C MET A 254 -7.99 0.42 -6.40
N VAL A 255 -8.90 1.29 -6.84
CA VAL A 255 -10.21 0.87 -7.35
C VAL A 255 -10.06 0.07 -8.65
N LEU A 256 -9.17 0.47 -9.55
CA LEU A 256 -8.91 -0.27 -10.80
C LEU A 256 -8.34 -1.67 -10.52
N VAL A 257 -7.41 -1.79 -9.56
CA VAL A 257 -6.86 -3.08 -9.12
C VAL A 257 -7.95 -3.93 -8.46
N MET A 258 -8.75 -3.34 -7.58
CA MET A 258 -9.83 -4.03 -6.88
C MET A 258 -10.91 -4.57 -7.84
N LEU A 259 -11.23 -3.82 -8.91
CA LEU A 259 -12.17 -4.22 -9.95
C LEU A 259 -11.58 -5.21 -10.96
N GLY A 260 -10.31 -5.59 -10.83
CA GLY A 260 -9.64 -6.51 -11.75
C GLY A 260 -9.36 -5.93 -13.14
N VAL A 261 -9.49 -4.61 -13.32
CA VAL A 261 -9.19 -3.94 -14.61
C VAL A 261 -7.69 -4.01 -14.90
N VAL A 262 -6.87 -3.90 -13.86
CA VAL A 262 -5.41 -4.05 -13.94
C VAL A 262 -4.96 -5.02 -12.84
N PRO A 263 -4.24 -6.11 -13.14
CA PRO A 263 -3.90 -7.12 -12.15
C PRO A 263 -2.88 -6.62 -11.11
N TYR A 264 -1.93 -5.78 -11.54
CA TYR A 264 -0.91 -5.19 -10.69
C TYR A 264 -0.64 -3.77 -11.17
N LEU A 265 -0.80 -2.80 -10.28
CA LEU A 265 -0.45 -1.41 -10.56
C LEU A 265 0.57 -0.92 -9.52
N PRO A 266 1.78 -0.52 -9.92
CA PRO A 266 2.76 0.07 -9.00
C PRO A 266 2.19 1.34 -8.39
N ALA A 267 2.02 1.34 -7.07
CA ALA A 267 1.48 2.46 -6.32
C ALA A 267 2.35 3.71 -6.48
N LEU A 268 3.68 3.56 -6.51
CA LEU A 268 4.57 4.71 -6.64
C LEU A 268 4.55 5.32 -8.04
N ALA A 269 4.16 4.57 -9.07
CA ALA A 269 3.91 5.15 -10.39
C ALA A 269 2.71 6.11 -10.36
N ALA A 270 1.61 5.70 -9.72
CA ALA A 270 0.45 6.57 -9.52
C ALA A 270 0.81 7.81 -8.67
N LEU A 271 1.62 7.63 -7.62
CA LEU A 271 2.17 8.73 -6.82
C LEU A 271 3.00 9.70 -7.67
N ALA A 272 3.93 9.21 -8.48
CA ALA A 272 4.79 10.05 -9.32
C ALA A 272 3.98 10.89 -10.30
N ILE A 273 3.00 10.28 -10.99
CA ILE A 273 2.08 10.98 -11.89
C ILE A 273 1.32 12.07 -11.13
N ALA A 274 0.77 11.75 -9.97
CA ALA A 274 0.01 12.70 -9.16
C ALA A 274 0.83 13.92 -8.74
N VAL A 275 2.07 13.71 -8.32
CA VAL A 275 2.97 14.77 -7.86
C VAL A 275 3.40 15.66 -9.01
N ILE A 276 3.77 15.06 -10.14
CA ILE A 276 4.18 15.77 -11.35
C ILE A 276 2.99 16.60 -11.87
N ALA A 277 1.81 16.00 -12.02
CA ALA A 277 0.61 16.69 -12.49
C ALA A 277 0.13 17.78 -11.51
N GLY A 278 0.19 17.51 -10.20
CA GLY A 278 -0.20 18.44 -9.15
C GLY A 278 0.70 19.67 -9.07
N ASN A 279 1.98 19.55 -9.47
CA ASN A 279 2.98 20.60 -9.31
C ASN A 279 3.69 21.00 -10.61
N TRP A 280 3.13 20.66 -11.77
CA TRP A 280 3.79 20.89 -13.07
C TRP A 280 4.33 22.33 -13.27
N ARG A 281 3.61 23.33 -12.75
CA ARG A 281 3.98 24.76 -12.86
C ARG A 281 5.12 25.19 -11.94
N GLU A 282 5.42 24.40 -10.91
CA GLU A 282 6.46 24.70 -9.92
C GLU A 282 7.84 24.18 -10.36
N PHE A 283 7.88 23.21 -11.27
CA PHE A 283 9.13 22.67 -11.82
C PHE A 283 9.70 23.64 -12.86
N LYS A 284 10.73 24.39 -12.47
CA LYS A 284 11.46 25.31 -13.33
C LYS A 284 12.83 24.71 -13.65
N LEU A 285 12.81 23.66 -14.46
CA LEU A 285 14.02 22.93 -14.83
C LEU A 285 14.88 23.79 -15.78
N SER A 286 16.16 23.95 -15.44
CA SER A 286 17.18 24.43 -16.36
C SER A 286 17.34 23.49 -17.55
N ARG A 287 17.97 23.96 -18.63
CA ARG A 287 18.18 23.13 -19.84
C ARG A 287 18.96 21.85 -19.52
N GLN A 288 19.95 21.92 -18.64
CA GLN A 288 20.74 20.76 -18.21
C GLN A 288 19.91 19.80 -17.36
N GLU A 289 19.09 20.29 -16.43
CA GLU A 289 18.20 19.44 -15.61
C GLU A 289 17.12 18.76 -16.45
N LYS A 290 16.60 19.42 -17.48
CA LYS A 290 15.65 18.79 -18.43
C LYS A 290 16.31 17.62 -19.16
N ILE A 291 17.55 17.81 -19.61
CA ILE A 291 18.30 16.76 -20.31
C ILE A 291 18.60 15.60 -19.35
N SER A 292 19.13 15.86 -18.15
CA SER A 292 19.43 14.79 -17.19
C SER A 292 18.18 14.04 -16.74
N THR A 293 17.09 14.75 -16.45
CA THR A 293 15.78 14.16 -16.16
C THR A 293 15.28 13.30 -17.32
N GLY A 294 15.35 13.84 -18.54
CA GLY A 294 14.91 13.14 -19.75
C GLY A 294 15.71 11.87 -20.00
N ILE A 295 17.03 11.91 -19.81
CA ILE A 295 17.91 10.73 -19.92
C ILE A 295 17.54 9.70 -18.86
N VAL A 296 17.39 10.10 -17.59
CA VAL A 296 16.99 9.17 -16.52
C VAL A 296 15.64 8.53 -16.83
N ALA A 297 14.63 9.33 -17.20
CA ALA A 297 13.32 8.82 -17.57
C ALA A 297 13.39 7.85 -18.76
N LEU A 298 14.17 8.20 -19.80
CA LEU A 298 14.34 7.38 -20.99
C LEU A 298 15.06 6.06 -20.68
N VAL A 299 16.13 6.08 -19.88
CA VAL A 299 16.84 4.88 -19.45
C VAL A 299 15.90 3.98 -18.66
N LEU A 300 15.15 4.53 -17.70
CA LEU A 300 14.21 3.74 -16.89
C LEU A 300 13.10 3.13 -17.77
N LEU A 301 12.51 3.92 -18.68
CA LEU A 301 11.51 3.41 -19.62
C LEU A 301 12.09 2.34 -20.57
N ALA A 302 13.31 2.52 -21.06
CA ALA A 302 13.99 1.57 -21.94
C ALA A 302 14.34 0.25 -21.23
N THR A 303 14.55 0.28 -19.91
CA THR A 303 14.77 -0.95 -19.13
C THR A 303 13.49 -1.72 -18.80
N LEU A 304 12.30 -1.10 -18.88
CA LEU A 304 11.04 -1.78 -18.58
C LEU A 304 10.77 -3.02 -19.47
N PRO A 305 10.94 -2.98 -20.82
CA PRO A 305 10.80 -4.17 -21.67
C PRO A 305 11.78 -5.28 -21.31
N LEU A 306 13.02 -4.94 -20.94
CA LEU A 306 14.03 -5.92 -20.52
C LEU A 306 13.61 -6.60 -19.22
N ILE A 307 13.20 -5.82 -18.22
CA ILE A 307 12.66 -6.33 -16.95
C ILE A 307 11.44 -7.23 -17.22
N TRP A 308 10.52 -6.79 -18.08
CA TRP A 308 9.34 -7.56 -18.46
C TRP A 308 9.69 -8.88 -19.14
N HIS A 309 10.71 -8.89 -20.00
CA HIS A 309 11.19 -10.10 -20.65
C HIS A 309 11.71 -11.11 -19.61
N ILE A 310 12.56 -10.66 -18.69
CA ILE A 310 13.10 -11.48 -17.58
C ILE A 310 11.96 -12.04 -16.72
N VAL A 311 10.95 -11.23 -16.38
CA VAL A 311 9.77 -11.68 -15.61
C VAL A 311 9.01 -12.78 -16.32
N LYS A 312 8.79 -12.63 -17.63
CA LYS A 312 8.03 -13.58 -18.44
C LYS A 312 8.71 -14.94 -18.50
N GLU A 313 10.04 -14.96 -18.56
CA GLU A 313 10.81 -16.21 -18.55
C GLU A 313 10.75 -16.92 -17.21
N GLN A 314 10.83 -16.20 -16.09
CA GLN A 314 10.73 -16.80 -14.75
C GLN A 314 9.36 -17.45 -14.46
N HIS A 315 8.30 -17.08 -15.19
CA HIS A 315 6.96 -17.69 -15.03
C HIS A 315 6.72 -18.91 -15.92
N LYS A 316 7.61 -19.22 -16.88
CA LYS A 316 7.49 -20.40 -17.77
C LYS A 316 7.85 -21.78 -17.17
N PRO A 317 8.69 -21.96 -16.14
CA PRO A 317 9.28 -23.29 -15.87
C PRO A 317 8.36 -24.27 -15.12
N ALA A 318 7.44 -23.82 -14.26
CA ALA A 318 6.69 -24.75 -13.39
C ALA A 318 5.61 -25.59 -14.12
N VAL A 319 5.08 -25.12 -15.25
CA VAL A 319 4.04 -25.85 -16.01
C VAL A 319 4.65 -27.02 -16.79
N LYS A 320 5.86 -26.86 -17.34
CA LYS A 320 6.54 -27.94 -18.08
C LYS A 320 7.05 -29.04 -17.17
N GLU A 321 7.51 -28.70 -15.97
CA GLU A 321 8.01 -29.68 -15.01
C GLU A 321 6.88 -30.49 -14.37
N LYS A 322 5.74 -29.85 -14.02
CA LYS A 322 4.53 -30.57 -13.59
C LYS A 322 3.91 -31.40 -14.72
N ALA A 323 3.91 -30.92 -15.96
CA ALA A 323 3.46 -31.70 -17.10
C ALA A 323 4.36 -32.92 -17.37
N LYS A 324 5.69 -32.76 -17.26
CA LYS A 324 6.64 -33.88 -17.36
C LYS A 324 6.50 -34.87 -16.20
N ALA A 325 6.33 -34.40 -14.97
CA ALA A 325 6.12 -35.26 -13.80
C ALA A 325 4.79 -36.02 -13.86
N ALA A 326 3.72 -35.38 -14.33
CA ALA A 326 2.42 -36.03 -14.51
C ALA A 326 2.44 -37.09 -15.62
N VAL A 327 3.25 -36.91 -16.67
CA VAL A 327 3.42 -37.89 -17.76
C VAL A 327 4.37 -39.03 -17.37
N ALA A 328 5.29 -38.83 -16.42
CA ALA A 328 6.22 -39.87 -15.97
C ALA A 328 5.63 -40.84 -14.91
N SER A 329 4.52 -40.50 -14.28
CA SER A 329 3.90 -41.28 -13.19
C SER A 329 2.86 -42.39 -13.54
N PRO A 330 2.44 -42.68 -14.79
CA PRO A 330 1.41 -43.71 -15.02
C PRO A 330 1.88 -45.18 -15.01
N LEU A 331 3.18 -45.50 -15.02
CA LEU A 331 3.64 -46.88 -15.26
C LEU A 331 4.10 -47.67 -14.03
N GLU A 332 4.13 -47.07 -12.83
CA GLU A 332 4.67 -47.73 -11.63
C GLU A 332 3.62 -48.18 -10.60
N GLN A 333 2.33 -48.14 -10.95
CA GLN A 333 1.23 -48.65 -10.12
C GLN A 333 0.48 -49.83 -10.76
N ALA A 334 1.22 -50.77 -11.37
CA ALA A 334 0.67 -52.10 -11.65
C ALA A 334 0.77 -52.95 -10.37
N PRO A 335 -0.35 -53.38 -9.76
CA PRO A 335 -0.30 -54.28 -8.62
C PRO A 335 0.30 -55.63 -9.06
N ARG A 336 1.33 -56.08 -8.36
CA ARG A 336 1.80 -57.47 -8.40
C ARG A 336 1.06 -58.30 -7.36
#